data_AF-A0A127F826-F1
#
_entry.id   AF-A0A127F826-F1
#
_cell.length_a   1.000
_cell.length_b   1.000
_cell.length_c   1.000
_cell.angle_alpha   90.00
_cell.angle_beta   90.00
_cell.angle_gamma   90.00
#
_symmetry.space_group_name_H-M   'P 1'
#
loop_
_entity.id
_entity.type
_entity.pdbx_description
1 polymer ?
#
loop_
_entity_poly.entity_id
_entity_poly.type
_entity_poly.pdbx_seq_one_letter_code
_entity_poly.pdbx_strand_id
1 'polypeptide(L)'
;MTLRKHTGKIGLSSAPCEPPDVNLAMSVRKSAQPLRRQNIHAHVECHIGRIEQVFQNPDASRDAPYSAHDDIEVLHVAPDPALPYHLLVTAGMSDQPMILPADKNQDEAPSRLELMMILPQQWSLAGGAQDERYGWPIRWLGTLARYPRIHNLWLGWGDVVPNGNPPRPFVSYTRQCGAILAPSLQVPVAFYELGSGPDRIAFYAAIPLYLEEMALRQREGMEVLFTKLLEHDIRDIVDCKRRNVAKRFFGLF
;
A
#
# COMPACT_ATOMS: atom_id res chain seq x y z
N MET A 1 42.64 29.13 52.60
CA MET A 1 42.21 29.57 51.26
C MET A 1 42.97 28.75 50.23
N THR A 2 42.45 27.57 49.83
CA THR A 2 41.82 27.29 48.50
C THR A 2 42.83 27.49 47.36
N LEU A 3 43.24 26.51 46.54
CA LEU A 3 42.47 25.52 45.77
C LEU A 3 43.35 24.29 45.44
N ARG A 4 42.86 23.07 45.71
CA ARG A 4 43.35 21.84 45.07
C ARG A 4 42.73 21.74 43.68
N LYS A 5 43.53 21.74 42.62
CA LYS A 5 43.09 21.44 41.25
C LYS A 5 42.75 19.95 41.14
N HIS A 6 41.46 19.63 40.98
CA HIS A 6 40.98 18.33 40.53
C HIS A 6 41.05 18.30 38.99
N THR A 7 41.98 17.55 38.43
CA THR A 7 41.94 17.13 37.02
C THR A 7 41.38 15.72 36.98
N GLY A 8 40.05 15.62 36.87
CA GLY A 8 39.39 14.36 36.52
C GLY A 8 39.60 14.08 35.03
N LYS A 9 40.34 13.01 34.72
CA LYS A 9 40.34 12.41 33.38
C LYS A 9 39.00 11.66 33.21
N ILE A 10 38.12 12.19 32.36
CA ILE A 10 36.94 11.48 31.90
C ILE A 10 37.41 10.51 30.83
N GLY A 11 37.46 9.21 31.17
CA GLY A 11 37.72 8.16 30.19
C GLY A 11 36.51 8.03 29.26
N LEU A 12 36.64 8.54 28.03
CA LEU A 12 35.76 8.15 26.92
C LEU A 12 36.10 6.69 26.57
N SER A 13 35.35 5.76 27.16
CA SER A 13 35.33 4.37 26.72
C SER A 13 34.62 4.31 25.37
N SER A 14 35.39 4.33 24.29
CA SER A 14 34.90 3.98 22.95
C SER A 14 34.78 2.46 22.86
N ALA A 15 33.70 1.91 23.41
CA ALA A 15 33.31 0.54 23.10
C ALA A 15 32.85 0.51 21.64
N PRO A 16 33.38 -0.39 20.79
CA PRO A 16 32.85 -0.57 19.44
C PRO A 16 31.39 -1.01 19.55
N CYS A 17 30.51 -0.34 18.79
CA CYS A 17 29.11 -0.72 18.67
C CYS A 17 29.08 -2.10 17.98
N GLU A 18 28.90 -3.16 18.76
CA GLU A 18 28.71 -4.50 18.21
C GLU A 18 27.49 -4.47 17.28
N PRO A 19 27.59 -5.02 16.06
CA PRO A 19 26.43 -5.14 15.20
C PRO A 19 25.38 -5.99 15.91
N PRO A 20 24.09 -5.65 15.80
CA PRO A 20 23.03 -6.36 16.50
C PRO A 20 23.06 -7.86 16.13
N ASP A 21 22.91 -8.72 17.15
CA ASP A 21 22.89 -10.17 16.98
C ASP A 21 21.80 -10.55 15.97
N VAL A 22 22.26 -11.02 14.81
CA VAL A 22 21.42 -11.37 13.66
C VAL A 22 20.39 -12.44 14.05
N ASN A 23 20.73 -13.36 14.95
CA ASN A 23 19.81 -14.42 15.38
C ASN A 23 18.71 -13.87 16.29
N LEU A 24 19.04 -12.94 17.19
CA LEU A 24 18.07 -12.26 18.03
C LEU A 24 17.14 -11.38 17.18
N ALA A 25 17.68 -10.62 16.23
CA ALA A 25 16.90 -9.81 15.30
C ALA A 25 15.96 -10.67 14.43
N MET A 26 16.42 -11.83 13.97
CA MET A 26 15.57 -12.79 13.23
C MET A 26 14.49 -13.43 14.11
N SER A 27 14.78 -13.74 15.37
CA SER A 27 13.82 -14.31 16.33
C SER A 27 12.72 -13.31 16.68
N VAL A 28 13.10 -12.05 16.97
CA VAL A 28 12.15 -10.95 17.22
C VAL A 28 11.30 -10.64 15.99
N ARG A 29 11.88 -10.68 14.78
CA ARG A 29 11.12 -10.53 13.52
C ARG A 29 10.07 -11.64 13.35
N LYS A 30 10.42 -12.89 13.64
CA LYS A 30 9.50 -14.04 13.53
C LYS A 30 8.34 -13.96 14.54
N SER A 31 8.57 -13.48 15.76
CA SER A 31 7.50 -13.34 16.75
C SER A 31 6.59 -12.14 16.49
N ALA A 32 7.10 -11.07 15.87
CA ALA A 32 6.33 -9.85 15.57
C ALA A 32 5.39 -9.97 14.35
N GLN A 33 5.67 -10.87 13.41
CA GLN A 33 4.88 -11.04 12.18
C GLN A 33 3.43 -11.51 12.46
N PRO A 34 3.18 -12.61 13.20
CA PRO A 34 1.82 -13.03 13.54
C PRO A 34 1.03 -11.94 14.28
N LEU A 35 1.68 -11.21 15.19
CA LEU A 35 1.04 -10.13 15.95
C LEU A 35 0.67 -8.94 15.06
N ARG A 36 1.50 -8.59 14.07
CA ARG A 36 1.24 -7.49 13.14
C ARG A 36 -0.01 -7.76 12.30
N ARG A 37 -0.13 -8.96 11.73
CA ARG A 37 -1.32 -9.35 10.95
C ARG A 37 -2.58 -9.30 11.79
N GLN A 38 -2.54 -9.83 13.02
CA GLN A 38 -3.66 -9.74 13.96
C GLN A 38 -4.07 -8.29 14.25
N ASN A 39 -3.09 -7.40 14.45
CA ASN A 39 -3.37 -5.97 14.66
C ASN A 39 -3.98 -5.30 13.42
N ILE A 40 -3.56 -5.70 12.21
CA ILE A 40 -4.17 -5.19 10.96
C ILE A 40 -5.62 -5.65 10.85
N HIS A 41 -5.91 -6.93 11.13
CA HIS A 41 -7.29 -7.44 11.15
C HIS A 41 -8.14 -6.66 12.15
N ALA A 42 -7.65 -6.49 13.38
CA ALA A 42 -8.34 -5.74 14.42
C ALA A 42 -8.56 -4.26 14.03
N HIS A 43 -7.59 -3.64 13.36
CA HIS A 43 -7.68 -2.25 12.87
C HIS A 43 -8.76 -2.10 11.79
N VAL A 44 -8.84 -3.05 10.85
CA VAL A 44 -9.90 -3.12 9.84
C VAL A 44 -11.27 -3.32 10.49
N GLU A 45 -11.40 -4.26 11.42
CA GLU A 45 -12.68 -4.52 12.10
C GLU A 45 -13.14 -3.36 12.98
N CYS A 46 -12.21 -2.65 13.62
CA CYS A 46 -12.50 -1.51 14.49
C CYS A 46 -13.00 -0.28 13.71
N HIS A 47 -12.44 -0.02 12.53
CA HIS A 47 -12.66 1.24 11.82
C HIS A 47 -13.48 1.14 10.54
N ILE A 48 -13.51 -0.03 9.90
CA ILE A 48 -14.20 -0.24 8.63
C ILE A 48 -15.43 -1.13 8.84
N GLY A 49 -15.23 -2.30 9.44
CA GLY A 49 -16.30 -3.26 9.70
C GLY A 49 -15.81 -4.70 9.67
N ARG A 50 -16.74 -5.62 9.95
CA ARG A 50 -16.45 -7.05 10.05
C ARG A 50 -15.81 -7.58 8.77
N ILE A 51 -14.70 -8.31 8.91
CA ILE A 51 -14.08 -9.02 7.81
C ILE A 51 -14.99 -10.21 7.42
N GLU A 52 -15.46 -10.21 6.18
CA GLU A 52 -16.32 -11.27 5.64
C GLU A 52 -15.49 -12.42 5.07
N GLN A 53 -14.41 -12.09 4.37
CA GLN A 53 -13.57 -13.05 3.65
C GLN A 53 -12.10 -12.64 3.69
N VAL A 54 -11.22 -13.63 3.59
CA VAL A 54 -9.77 -13.43 3.47
C VAL A 54 -9.27 -14.20 2.24
N PHE A 55 -8.74 -13.49 1.26
CA PHE A 55 -8.11 -14.08 0.09
C PHE A 55 -6.61 -14.27 0.33
N GLN A 56 -6.17 -15.53 0.38
CA GLN A 56 -4.78 -15.89 0.58
C GLN A 56 -4.04 -15.90 -0.76
N ASN A 57 -2.91 -15.19 -0.85
CA ASN A 57 -2.01 -15.14 -2.00
C ASN A 57 -2.73 -14.98 -3.35
N PRO A 58 -3.56 -13.93 -3.52
CA PRO A 58 -4.54 -13.85 -4.60
C PRO A 58 -3.94 -13.70 -6.01
N ASP A 59 -2.73 -13.17 -6.11
CA ASP A 59 -1.92 -13.00 -7.32
C ASP A 59 -1.06 -14.22 -7.67
N ALA A 60 -1.03 -15.26 -6.83
CA ALA A 60 -0.31 -16.47 -7.13
C ALA A 60 -0.88 -17.15 -8.36
N SER A 61 -0.08 -17.22 -9.43
CA SER A 61 -0.34 -18.18 -10.50
C SER A 61 -0.19 -19.59 -9.92
N ARG A 62 -1.03 -20.53 -10.36
CA ARG A 62 -0.98 -21.94 -9.94
C ARG A 62 0.41 -22.58 -10.07
N ASP A 63 1.26 -22.03 -10.94
CA ASP A 63 2.55 -22.59 -11.33
C ASP A 63 3.77 -21.81 -10.82
N ALA A 64 3.58 -20.73 -10.04
CA ALA A 64 4.68 -19.95 -9.46
C ALA A 64 4.69 -20.12 -7.94
N PRO A 65 5.54 -21.02 -7.39
CA PRO A 65 5.62 -21.20 -5.95
C PRO A 65 6.29 -19.95 -5.35
N TYR A 66 5.49 -19.07 -4.75
CA TYR A 66 6.02 -18.09 -3.81
C TYR A 66 6.59 -18.81 -2.60
N SER A 67 7.65 -18.24 -2.01
CA SER A 67 8.15 -18.75 -0.74
C SER A 67 7.13 -18.46 0.37
N ALA A 68 7.06 -19.30 1.41
CA ALA A 68 6.19 -19.06 2.58
C ALA A 68 6.48 -17.75 3.33
N HIS A 69 7.56 -17.05 2.98
CA HIS A 69 7.90 -15.72 3.50
C HIS A 69 7.22 -14.57 2.73
N ASP A 70 6.47 -14.90 1.69
CA ASP A 70 5.77 -13.95 0.81
C ASP A 70 4.24 -14.08 0.91
N ASP A 71 3.73 -14.63 2.02
CA ASP A 71 2.28 -14.72 2.22
C ASP A 71 1.67 -13.33 2.30
N ILE A 72 0.66 -13.08 1.46
CA ILE A 72 -0.14 -11.86 1.43
C ILE A 72 -1.60 -12.26 1.56
N GLU A 73 -2.29 -11.59 2.46
CA GLU A 73 -3.74 -11.67 2.59
C GLU A 73 -4.37 -10.44 1.95
N VAL A 74 -5.55 -10.61 1.36
CA VAL A 74 -6.46 -9.50 1.05
C VAL A 74 -7.74 -9.73 1.85
N LEU A 75 -7.95 -8.88 2.84
CA LEU A 75 -9.12 -8.83 3.70
C LEU A 75 -10.25 -8.16 2.94
N HIS A 76 -11.45 -8.74 3.01
CA HIS A 76 -12.64 -8.18 2.40
C HIS A 76 -13.68 -7.83 3.47
N VAL A 77 -14.10 -6.58 3.47
CA VAL A 77 -15.25 -6.08 4.25
C VAL A 77 -16.41 -5.81 3.30
N ALA A 78 -17.58 -6.35 3.63
CA ALA A 78 -18.80 -6.18 2.86
C ALA A 78 -19.35 -4.73 2.97
N PRO A 79 -20.14 -4.27 2.00
CA PRO A 79 -20.87 -3.01 2.11
C PRO A 79 -21.80 -3.00 3.34
N ASP A 80 -21.82 -1.87 4.03
CA ASP A 80 -22.71 -1.56 5.16
C ASP A 80 -23.40 -0.20 4.90
N PRO A 81 -24.58 0.12 5.48
CA PRO A 81 -25.18 1.44 5.32
C PRO A 81 -24.26 2.63 5.64
N ALA A 82 -23.29 2.50 6.55
CA ALA A 82 -22.31 3.56 6.82
C ALA A 82 -21.23 3.68 5.74
N LEU A 83 -20.84 2.55 5.14
CA LEU A 83 -19.84 2.44 4.08
C LEU A 83 -20.40 1.55 2.95
N PRO A 84 -21.14 2.13 1.97
CA PRO A 84 -21.87 1.36 0.95
C PRO A 84 -20.95 0.88 -0.19
N TYR A 85 -19.79 0.35 0.17
CA TYR A 85 -18.73 -0.10 -0.75
C TYR A 85 -18.09 -1.37 -0.21
N HIS A 86 -17.56 -2.22 -1.09
CA HIS A 86 -16.65 -3.28 -0.64
C HIS A 86 -15.28 -2.65 -0.37
N LEU A 87 -14.68 -2.96 0.77
CA LEU A 87 -13.29 -2.62 1.03
C LEU A 87 -12.43 -3.87 0.90
N LEU A 88 -11.39 -3.80 0.08
CA LEU A 88 -10.31 -4.79 0.05
C LEU A 88 -9.07 -4.15 0.69
N VAL A 89 -8.42 -4.84 1.63
CA VAL A 89 -7.23 -4.34 2.34
C VAL A 89 -6.18 -5.43 2.41
N THR A 90 -4.92 -5.11 2.09
CA THR A 90 -3.84 -6.09 2.25
C THR A 90 -3.51 -6.30 3.72
N ALA A 91 -3.08 -7.51 4.07
CA ALA A 91 -2.36 -7.77 5.30
C ALA A 91 -1.14 -8.65 4.98
N GLY A 92 0.04 -8.16 5.36
CA GLY A 92 1.32 -8.85 5.14
C GLY A 92 2.29 -8.07 4.25
N MET A 93 1.85 -7.02 3.55
CA MET A 93 2.77 -6.10 2.85
C MET A 93 3.73 -5.47 3.86
N SER A 94 3.21 -5.10 5.03
CA SER A 94 3.94 -4.47 6.12
C SER A 94 4.78 -5.43 6.97
N ASP A 95 4.78 -6.74 6.70
CA ASP A 95 5.56 -7.72 7.49
C ASP A 95 7.07 -7.44 7.43
N GLN A 96 7.53 -6.85 6.33
CA GLN A 96 8.91 -6.39 6.15
C GLN A 96 8.91 -4.90 5.84
N PRO A 97 9.81 -4.11 6.43
CA PRO A 97 9.92 -2.71 6.08
C PRO A 97 10.48 -2.59 4.65
N MET A 98 9.92 -1.65 3.90
CA MET A 98 10.44 -1.24 2.59
C MET A 98 11.77 -0.50 2.75
N ILE A 99 12.59 -0.53 1.70
CA ILE A 99 13.88 0.16 1.67
C ILE A 99 13.64 1.62 1.32
N LEU A 100 13.70 2.49 2.34
CA LEU A 100 13.56 3.93 2.16
C LEU A 100 14.68 4.49 1.25
N PRO A 101 14.35 5.43 0.34
CA PRO A 101 15.33 6.24 -0.36
C PRO A 101 16.26 7.00 0.61
N ALA A 102 17.51 7.25 0.20
CA ALA A 102 18.52 7.87 1.07
C ALA A 102 18.16 9.31 1.51
N ASP A 103 17.29 9.98 0.78
CA ASP A 103 16.78 11.32 1.07
C ASP A 103 15.53 11.32 1.97
N LYS A 104 15.07 10.14 2.43
CA LYS A 104 13.90 10.00 3.31
C LYS A 104 14.27 9.38 4.64
N ASN A 105 13.56 9.80 5.69
CA ASN A 105 13.60 9.14 6.99
C ASN A 105 12.21 8.57 7.34
N GLN A 106 12.22 7.65 8.30
CA GLN A 106 11.04 6.92 8.76
C GLN A 106 10.01 7.77 9.52
N ASP A 107 10.37 8.98 9.94
CA ASP A 107 9.43 9.91 10.57
C ASP A 107 8.55 10.57 9.49
N GLU A 108 9.15 10.96 8.37
CA GLU A 108 8.46 11.61 7.24
C GLU A 108 7.80 10.62 6.27
N ALA A 109 8.36 9.43 6.10
CA ALA A 109 7.91 8.43 5.16
C ALA A 109 7.72 7.07 5.85
N PRO A 110 6.53 6.46 5.79
CA PRO A 110 6.31 5.17 6.42
C PRO A 110 7.18 4.10 5.75
N SER A 111 7.95 3.36 6.54
CA SER A 111 8.69 2.19 6.05
C SER A 111 7.78 0.98 5.84
N ARG A 112 6.54 1.02 6.36
CA ARG A 112 5.55 -0.06 6.26
C ARG A 112 4.23 0.48 5.75
N LEU A 113 3.64 -0.26 4.83
CA LEU A 113 2.41 0.12 4.15
C LEU A 113 1.51 -1.10 4.04
N GLU A 114 0.21 -0.88 4.12
CA GLU A 114 -0.83 -1.75 3.56
C GLU A 114 -1.62 -0.95 2.52
N LEU A 115 -2.16 -1.66 1.53
CA LEU A 115 -2.90 -1.07 0.42
C LEU A 115 -4.35 -1.49 0.45
N MET A 116 -5.22 -0.60 -0.03
CA MET A 116 -6.64 -0.88 -0.16
C MET A 116 -7.18 -0.55 -1.55
N MET A 117 -8.29 -1.20 -1.91
CA MET A 117 -9.12 -0.82 -3.06
C MET A 117 -10.58 -0.81 -2.63
N ILE A 118 -11.31 0.20 -3.11
CA ILE A 118 -12.72 0.40 -2.76
C ILE A 118 -13.55 0.06 -3.99
N LEU A 119 -14.46 -0.90 -3.88
CA LEU A 119 -15.28 -1.37 -5.00
C LEU A 119 -16.73 -0.95 -4.77
N PRO A 120 -17.47 -0.63 -5.85
CA PRO A 120 -18.87 -0.26 -5.73
C PRO A 120 -19.71 -1.45 -5.21
N GLN A 121 -20.81 -1.16 -4.50
CA GLN A 121 -21.66 -2.17 -3.83
C GLN A 121 -22.11 -3.34 -4.73
N GLN A 122 -22.26 -3.08 -6.04
CA GLN A 122 -22.66 -4.10 -7.02
C GLN A 122 -21.51 -4.96 -7.55
N TRP A 123 -20.28 -4.79 -7.05
CA TRP A 123 -19.13 -5.55 -7.52
C TRP A 123 -19.25 -7.02 -7.08
N SER A 124 -19.18 -7.95 -8.04
CA SER A 124 -19.25 -9.38 -7.73
C SER A 124 -17.91 -9.90 -7.22
N LEU A 125 -17.88 -10.42 -6.00
CA LEU A 125 -16.72 -11.11 -5.41
C LEU A 125 -16.91 -12.63 -5.28
N ALA A 126 -18.03 -13.18 -5.75
CA ALA A 126 -18.36 -14.60 -5.59
C ALA A 126 -17.33 -15.56 -6.19
N GLY A 127 -16.70 -15.18 -7.31
CA GLY A 127 -15.61 -15.96 -7.93
C GLY A 127 -14.21 -15.69 -7.35
N GLY A 128 -14.12 -14.78 -6.38
CA GLY A 128 -12.88 -14.38 -5.71
C GLY A 128 -11.78 -13.92 -6.67
N ALA A 129 -10.53 -14.14 -6.28
CA ALA A 129 -9.36 -13.74 -7.07
C ALA A 129 -9.21 -14.50 -8.39
N GLN A 130 -9.88 -15.64 -8.57
CA GLN A 130 -9.80 -16.46 -9.79
C GLN A 130 -10.79 -16.01 -10.87
N ASP A 131 -11.74 -15.14 -10.53
CA ASP A 131 -12.66 -14.57 -11.49
C ASP A 131 -11.92 -13.66 -12.48
N GLU A 132 -11.93 -14.02 -13.76
CA GLU A 132 -11.24 -13.26 -14.81
C GLU A 132 -11.82 -11.86 -15.00
N ARG A 133 -13.13 -11.69 -14.74
CA ARG A 133 -13.86 -10.46 -14.99
C ARG A 133 -13.80 -9.52 -13.80
N TYR A 134 -13.96 -10.03 -12.59
CA TYR A 134 -14.14 -9.22 -11.39
C TYR A 134 -13.05 -9.41 -10.32
N GLY A 135 -12.23 -10.46 -10.41
CA GLY A 135 -11.20 -10.77 -9.42
C GLY A 135 -9.93 -9.92 -9.53
N TRP A 136 -9.81 -9.11 -10.57
CA TRP A 136 -8.59 -8.32 -10.82
C TRP A 136 -8.20 -7.36 -9.69
N PRO A 137 -9.10 -6.70 -8.93
CA PRO A 137 -8.67 -5.82 -7.84
C PRO A 137 -7.99 -6.60 -6.72
N ILE A 138 -8.48 -7.81 -6.42
CA ILE A 138 -7.90 -8.70 -5.41
C ILE A 138 -6.49 -9.12 -5.84
N ARG A 139 -6.35 -9.57 -7.10
CA ARG A 139 -5.04 -9.94 -7.67
C ARG A 139 -4.08 -8.75 -7.71
N TRP A 140 -4.59 -7.57 -8.05
CA TRP A 140 -3.79 -6.37 -8.17
C TRP A 140 -3.23 -5.93 -6.82
N LEU A 141 -4.02 -5.97 -5.75
CA LEU A 141 -3.53 -5.74 -4.39
C LEU A 141 -2.45 -6.74 -3.98
N GLY A 142 -2.64 -8.03 -4.28
CA GLY A 142 -1.59 -9.04 -4.05
C GLY A 142 -0.28 -8.71 -4.77
N THR A 143 -0.38 -8.31 -6.04
CA THR A 143 0.78 -7.91 -6.86
C THR A 143 1.48 -6.69 -6.27
N LEU A 144 0.73 -5.65 -5.92
CA LEU A 144 1.28 -4.42 -5.32
C LEU A 144 1.92 -4.67 -3.95
N ALA A 145 1.34 -5.54 -3.13
CA ALA A 145 1.87 -5.88 -1.82
C ALA A 145 3.26 -6.53 -1.88
N ARG A 146 3.54 -7.29 -2.94
CA ARG A 146 4.87 -7.88 -3.17
C ARG A 146 5.85 -6.96 -3.89
N TYR A 147 5.33 -5.96 -4.60
CA TYR A 147 6.11 -5.11 -5.50
C TYR A 147 7.34 -4.47 -4.84
N PRO A 148 7.26 -3.85 -3.63
CA PRO A 148 8.43 -3.27 -2.97
C PRO A 148 9.56 -4.27 -2.74
N ARG A 149 9.21 -5.49 -2.34
CA ARG A 149 10.18 -6.55 -2.02
C ARG A 149 10.83 -7.10 -3.29
N ILE A 150 10.04 -7.41 -4.31
CA ILE A 150 10.54 -7.97 -5.58
C ILE A 150 11.50 -6.99 -6.27
N HIS A 151 11.19 -5.70 -6.20
CA HIS A 151 11.95 -4.67 -6.91
C HIS A 151 12.92 -3.88 -6.02
N ASN A 152 13.06 -4.24 -4.73
CA ASN A 152 13.88 -3.52 -3.74
C ASN A 152 13.63 -1.99 -3.75
N LEU A 153 12.36 -1.60 -3.67
CA LEU A 153 11.93 -0.21 -3.71
C LEU A 153 11.03 0.15 -2.54
N TRP A 154 10.77 1.44 -2.41
CA TRP A 154 9.76 1.99 -1.51
C TRP A 154 8.56 2.49 -2.32
N LEU A 155 7.37 2.26 -1.79
CA LEU A 155 6.13 2.83 -2.29
C LEU A 155 5.58 3.82 -1.26
N GLY A 156 5.16 4.98 -1.73
CA GLY A 156 4.52 6.01 -0.91
C GLY A 156 3.44 6.78 -1.65
N TRP A 157 2.96 7.82 -0.98
CA TRP A 157 1.95 8.70 -1.54
C TRP A 157 2.44 9.30 -2.87
N GLY A 158 1.63 9.14 -3.91
CA GLY A 158 1.89 9.70 -5.23
C GLY A 158 2.63 8.78 -6.20
N ASP A 159 3.12 7.64 -5.70
CA ASP A 159 3.77 6.66 -6.56
C ASP A 159 2.75 6.03 -7.50
N VAL A 160 3.21 5.82 -8.73
CA VAL A 160 2.42 5.20 -9.80
C VAL A 160 3.04 3.87 -10.16
N VAL A 161 2.25 2.81 -10.07
CA VAL A 161 2.67 1.45 -10.42
C VAL A 161 1.89 0.99 -11.66
N PRO A 162 2.56 0.81 -12.81
CA PRO A 162 1.89 0.30 -14.01
C PRO A 162 1.61 -1.20 -13.88
N ASN A 163 0.54 -1.67 -14.51
CA ASN A 163 0.24 -3.09 -14.63
C ASN A 163 1.09 -3.72 -15.74
N GLY A 164 2.32 -4.09 -15.38
CA GLY A 164 3.32 -4.65 -16.30
C GLY A 164 4.12 -3.60 -17.07
N ASN A 165 5.10 -4.07 -17.84
CA ASN A 165 5.94 -3.24 -18.71
C ASN A 165 6.04 -3.92 -20.10
N PRO A 166 5.41 -3.38 -21.16
CA PRO A 166 4.59 -2.15 -21.17
C PRO A 166 3.29 -2.30 -20.37
N PRO A 167 2.67 -1.19 -19.90
CA PRO A 167 1.41 -1.24 -19.14
C PRO A 167 0.28 -1.90 -19.93
N ARG A 168 -0.45 -2.82 -19.29
CA ARG A 168 -1.59 -3.54 -19.87
C ARG A 168 -2.88 -3.27 -19.11
N PRO A 169 -4.04 -3.16 -19.78
CA PRO A 169 -5.31 -3.05 -19.09
C PRO A 169 -5.52 -4.17 -18.06
N PHE A 170 -6.12 -3.84 -16.91
CA PHE A 170 -6.40 -4.85 -15.87
C PHE A 170 -7.32 -5.97 -16.37
N VAL A 171 -8.25 -5.61 -17.25
CA VAL A 171 -9.27 -6.51 -17.80
C VAL A 171 -9.85 -5.88 -19.08
N SER A 172 -10.42 -6.70 -19.97
CA SER A 172 -10.85 -6.34 -21.33
C SER A 172 -11.87 -5.19 -21.44
N TYR A 173 -12.68 -4.94 -20.41
CA TYR A 173 -13.73 -3.90 -20.45
C TYR A 173 -13.30 -2.54 -19.89
N THR A 174 -12.05 -2.38 -19.46
CA THR A 174 -11.47 -1.08 -19.07
C THR A 174 -10.15 -0.86 -19.80
N ARG A 175 -9.72 0.40 -19.90
CA ARG A 175 -8.38 0.76 -20.36
C ARG A 175 -7.45 1.22 -19.23
N GLN A 176 -7.94 1.20 -17.99
CA GLN A 176 -7.10 1.45 -16.81
C GLN A 176 -6.05 0.34 -16.71
N CYS A 177 -4.79 0.73 -16.52
CA CYS A 177 -3.62 -0.15 -16.71
C CYS A 177 -2.48 0.15 -15.72
N GLY A 178 -2.80 0.72 -14.56
CA GLY A 178 -1.89 1.03 -13.48
C GLY A 178 -2.65 1.67 -12.33
N ALA A 179 -1.97 2.01 -11.24
CA ALA A 179 -2.57 2.68 -10.11
C ALA A 179 -1.67 3.76 -9.53
N ILE A 180 -2.27 4.81 -8.97
CA ILE A 180 -1.61 5.77 -8.09
C ILE A 180 -1.96 5.47 -6.64
N LEU A 181 -1.00 5.65 -5.73
CA LEU A 181 -1.20 5.46 -4.30
C LEU A 181 -1.54 6.77 -3.61
N ALA A 182 -2.62 6.80 -2.83
CA ALA A 182 -3.06 8.00 -2.12
C ALA A 182 -3.84 7.67 -0.83
N PRO A 183 -3.91 8.59 0.15
CA PRO A 183 -4.91 8.48 1.21
C PRO A 183 -6.32 8.36 0.63
N SER A 184 -7.13 7.45 1.18
CA SER A 184 -8.53 7.29 0.79
C SER A 184 -9.40 8.39 1.37
N LEU A 185 -10.37 8.88 0.61
CA LEU A 185 -11.37 9.84 1.12
C LEU A 185 -12.65 9.16 1.61
N GLN A 186 -12.78 7.83 1.48
CA GLN A 186 -14.00 7.09 1.88
C GLN A 186 -13.90 6.44 3.26
N VAL A 187 -12.70 6.40 3.86
CA VAL A 187 -12.47 5.77 5.17
C VAL A 187 -12.20 6.83 6.24
N PRO A 188 -12.52 6.56 7.52
CA PRO A 188 -12.26 7.51 8.58
C PRO A 188 -10.76 7.77 8.74
N VAL A 189 -10.38 9.00 9.12
CA VAL A 189 -8.97 9.40 9.35
C VAL A 189 -8.27 8.47 10.36
N ALA A 190 -9.00 7.97 11.35
CA ALA A 190 -8.47 7.02 12.34
C ALA A 190 -7.97 5.70 11.72
N PHE A 191 -8.41 5.36 10.50
CA PHE A 191 -7.94 4.17 9.78
C PHE A 191 -6.58 4.37 9.08
N TYR A 192 -6.15 5.62 8.84
CA TYR A 192 -4.99 5.89 7.98
C TYR A 192 -3.68 5.32 8.50
N GLU A 193 -3.54 5.17 9.81
CA GLU A 193 -2.34 4.64 10.44
C GLU A 193 -2.69 3.65 11.56
N LEU A 194 -1.90 2.59 11.65
CA LEU A 194 -1.88 1.64 12.77
C LEU A 194 -0.55 1.77 13.51
N GLY A 195 -0.63 2.01 14.82
CA GLY A 195 0.54 2.23 15.68
C GLY A 195 1.06 3.66 15.61
N SER A 196 2.31 3.86 16.02
CA SER A 196 2.94 5.18 16.08
C SER A 196 4.45 5.09 15.91
N GLY A 197 5.07 6.20 15.48
CA GLY A 197 6.52 6.30 15.33
C GLY A 197 7.06 5.55 14.11
N PRO A 198 8.34 5.10 14.15
CA PRO A 198 9.03 4.53 13.00
C PRO A 198 8.45 3.21 12.45
N ASP A 199 7.80 2.40 13.30
CA ASP A 199 7.22 1.10 12.91
C ASP A 199 5.72 1.19 12.57
N ARG A 200 5.17 2.41 12.50
CA ARG A 200 3.76 2.62 12.12
C ARG A 200 3.47 2.06 10.73
N ILE A 201 2.24 1.61 10.54
CA ILE A 201 1.76 1.07 9.26
C ILE A 201 0.78 2.08 8.69
N ALA A 202 1.11 2.62 7.51
CA ALA A 202 0.18 3.49 6.79
C ALA A 202 -0.76 2.67 5.89
N PHE A 203 -1.95 3.21 5.60
CA PHE A 203 -2.92 2.61 4.70
C PHE A 203 -3.22 3.56 3.53
N TYR A 204 -2.93 3.12 2.30
CA TYR A 204 -3.22 3.90 1.08
C TYR A 204 -4.15 3.18 0.12
N ALA A 205 -5.02 3.92 -0.55
CA ALA A 205 -5.80 3.44 -1.67
C ALA A 205 -4.93 3.33 -2.94
N ALA A 206 -5.07 2.20 -3.65
CA ALA A 206 -4.58 2.03 -5.00
C ALA A 206 -5.68 2.44 -6.00
N ILE A 207 -5.55 3.63 -6.56
CA ILE A 207 -6.57 4.24 -7.44
C ILE A 207 -6.22 3.92 -8.90
N PRO A 208 -7.06 3.18 -9.65
CA PRO A 208 -6.77 2.81 -11.04
C PRO A 208 -6.61 4.02 -11.95
N LEU A 209 -5.58 4.03 -12.79
CA LEU A 209 -5.27 5.07 -13.76
C LEU A 209 -5.28 4.54 -15.19
N TYR A 210 -5.66 5.41 -16.13
CA TYR A 210 -5.40 5.21 -17.55
C TYR A 210 -3.94 5.51 -17.91
N LEU A 211 -3.46 4.97 -19.03
CA LEU A 211 -2.10 5.24 -19.53
C LEU A 211 -1.83 6.73 -19.70
N GLU A 212 -2.79 7.48 -20.22
CA GLU A 212 -2.67 8.92 -20.43
C GLU A 212 -2.57 9.70 -19.11
N GLU A 213 -3.20 9.21 -18.04
CA GLU A 213 -3.15 9.84 -16.71
C GLU A 213 -1.80 9.58 -16.03
N MET A 214 -1.26 8.36 -16.18
CA MET A 214 0.12 8.07 -15.76
C MET A 214 1.13 8.92 -16.54
N ALA A 215 0.94 9.09 -17.84
CA ALA A 215 1.78 9.96 -18.67
C ALA A 215 1.66 11.44 -18.27
N LEU A 216 0.46 11.90 -17.91
CA LEU A 216 0.23 13.24 -17.38
C LEU A 216 1.00 13.44 -16.06
N ARG A 217 0.92 12.47 -15.13
CA ARG A 217 1.70 12.50 -13.88
C ARG A 217 3.20 12.60 -14.15
N GLN A 218 3.70 11.87 -15.14
CA GLN A 218 5.11 11.88 -15.51
C GLN A 218 5.53 13.24 -16.11
N ARG A 219 4.67 13.86 -16.92
CA ARG A 219 4.96 15.12 -17.62
C ARG A 219 4.79 16.36 -16.75
N GLU A 220 3.71 16.44 -15.99
CA GLU A 220 3.25 17.66 -15.30
C GLU A 220 3.29 17.56 -13.77
N GLY A 221 3.63 16.39 -13.23
CA GLY A 221 3.70 16.18 -11.79
C GLY A 221 2.39 15.70 -11.17
N MET A 222 2.49 15.38 -9.88
CA MET A 222 1.43 14.76 -9.09
C MET A 222 0.25 15.68 -8.85
N GLU A 223 0.53 16.93 -8.48
CA GLU A 223 -0.46 17.94 -8.13
C GLU A 223 -1.42 18.22 -9.30
N VAL A 224 -0.89 18.26 -10.53
CA VAL A 224 -1.70 18.47 -11.73
C VAL A 224 -2.65 17.30 -11.99
N LEU A 225 -2.18 16.06 -11.81
CA LEU A 225 -3.05 14.89 -11.96
C LEU A 225 -4.16 14.89 -10.89
N PHE A 226 -3.81 15.09 -9.62
CA PHE A 226 -4.82 15.11 -8.54
C PHE A 226 -5.83 16.24 -8.71
N THR A 227 -5.39 17.44 -9.11
CA THR A 227 -6.28 18.57 -9.39
C THR A 227 -7.33 18.17 -10.42
N LYS A 228 -6.91 17.55 -11.54
CA LYS A 228 -7.84 17.09 -12.57
C LYS A 228 -8.77 15.97 -12.11
N LEU A 229 -8.28 15.03 -11.30
CA LEU A 229 -9.12 13.97 -10.72
C LEU A 229 -10.21 14.60 -9.84
N LEU A 230 -9.85 15.54 -8.97
CA LEU A 230 -10.77 16.24 -8.07
C LEU A 230 -11.78 17.12 -8.83
N GLU A 231 -11.33 17.90 -9.82
CA GLU A 231 -12.20 18.73 -10.68
C GLU A 231 -13.27 17.92 -11.42
N HIS A 232 -13.02 16.62 -11.64
CA HIS A 232 -13.95 15.71 -12.29
C HIS A 232 -14.67 14.75 -11.33
N ASP A 233 -14.64 15.01 -10.02
CA ASP A 233 -15.20 14.15 -8.95
C ASP A 233 -14.77 12.68 -9.07
N ILE A 234 -13.52 12.45 -9.50
CA ILE A 234 -12.94 11.12 -9.54
C ILE A 234 -12.47 10.78 -8.13
N ARG A 235 -13.24 9.90 -7.50
CA ARG A 235 -12.95 9.33 -6.18
C ARG A 235 -12.07 8.09 -6.31
N ASP A 236 -11.70 7.55 -5.15
CA ASP A 236 -10.94 6.31 -4.96
C ASP A 236 -11.79 5.04 -5.02
N ILE A 237 -13.10 5.17 -5.33
CA ILE A 237 -13.98 4.04 -5.64
C ILE A 237 -13.72 3.61 -7.10
N VAL A 238 -13.49 2.32 -7.31
CA VAL A 238 -13.22 1.76 -8.63
C VAL A 238 -14.42 1.94 -9.55
N ASP A 239 -14.24 2.78 -10.57
CA ASP A 239 -15.12 2.89 -11.71
C ASP A 239 -14.33 2.63 -13.00
N CYS A 240 -14.57 1.47 -13.60
CA CYS A 240 -13.93 1.03 -14.83
C CYS A 240 -14.37 1.82 -16.08
N LYS A 241 -15.46 2.60 -15.98
CA LYS A 241 -16.04 3.38 -17.08
C LYS A 241 -15.90 4.89 -16.87
N ARG A 242 -15.24 5.33 -15.79
CA ARG A 242 -15.04 6.75 -15.50
C ARG A 242 -14.36 7.49 -16.65
N ARG A 243 -14.51 8.80 -16.67
CA ARG A 243 -13.80 9.66 -17.61
C ARG A 243 -12.28 9.55 -17.39
N ASN A 244 -11.53 9.45 -18.48
CA ASN A 244 -10.08 9.68 -18.48
C ASN A 244 -9.82 11.19 -18.51
N VAL A 245 -9.17 11.72 -17.48
CA VAL A 245 -8.97 13.18 -17.31
C VAL A 245 -7.79 13.74 -18.11
N ALA A 246 -6.98 12.87 -18.69
CA ALA A 246 -5.80 13.21 -19.50
C ALA A 246 -5.98 12.91 -21.00
N LYS A 247 -7.15 12.37 -21.41
CA LYS A 247 -7.42 12.08 -22.81
C LYS A 247 -7.55 13.38 -23.60
N ARG A 248 -6.64 13.60 -24.54
CA ARG A 248 -6.76 14.70 -25.51
C ARG A 248 -7.91 14.37 -26.48
N PHE A 249 -8.89 15.27 -26.58
CA PHE A 249 -9.83 15.25 -27.70
C PHE A 249 -9.12 15.83 -28.93
N PHE A 250 -8.85 14.99 -29.92
CA PHE A 250 -8.53 15.49 -31.26
C PHE A 250 -9.82 16.03 -31.87
N GLY A 251 -9.95 17.35 -32.06
CA GLY A 251 -11.15 17.93 -32.67
C GLY A 251 -11.43 19.43 -32.54
N LEU A 252 -10.53 20.26 -31.99
CA LEU A 252 -10.65 21.72 -32.10
C LEU A 252 -9.26 22.34 -32.19
N PHE A 253 -8.73 22.45 -33.41
CA PHE A 253 -7.88 23.53 -33.92
C PHE A 253 -7.98 23.50 -35.45
#